data_AF-A0A2N1R024-F1
#
_entry.id   AF-A0A2N1R024-F1
#
_cell.length_a   1.000
_cell.length_b   1.000
_cell.length_c   1.000
_cell.angle_alpha   90.00
_cell.angle_beta   90.00
_cell.angle_gamma   90.00
#
_symmetry.space_group_name_H-M   'P 1'
#
loop_
_entity.id
_entity.type
_entity.pdbx_description
1 polymer ?
#
loop_
_entity_poly.entity_id
_entity_poly.type
_entity_poly.pdbx_seq_one_letter_code
_entity_poly.pdbx_strand_id
1 'polypeptide(L)'
;MMSFVHLHNHSQYSLLDGACRVDRMIKLALSYGMPAVAITDHGNLYGAIDFYRQAKKAGIKPIVGIEAYIINGDISSEESKNETRHHL
;
A
#
# COMPACT_ATOMS: atom_id res chain seq x y z
N MET A 1 -8.20 -13.96 22.01
CA MET A 1 -7.49 -12.76 21.50
C MET A 1 -8.05 -12.42 20.14
N MET A 2 -8.39 -11.16 19.87
CA MET A 2 -8.84 -10.73 18.54
C MET A 2 -7.62 -10.44 17.68
N SER A 3 -7.57 -11.03 16.48
CA SER A 3 -6.50 -10.83 15.50
C SER A 3 -6.90 -9.71 14.54
N PHE A 4 -5.96 -8.85 14.17
CA PHE A 4 -6.18 -7.72 13.27
C PHE A 4 -4.98 -7.54 12.33
N VAL A 5 -5.25 -7.13 11.09
CA VAL A 5 -4.25 -6.85 10.04
C VAL A 5 -4.73 -5.65 9.23
N HIS A 6 -3.87 -4.63 9.08
CA HIS A 6 -4.11 -3.55 8.13
C HIS A 6 -3.90 -4.04 6.70
N LEU A 7 -4.95 -3.98 5.88
CA LEU A 7 -4.93 -4.36 4.46
C LEU A 7 -4.89 -3.18 3.50
N HIS A 8 -5.14 -1.98 4.02
CA HIS A 8 -5.08 -0.73 3.29
C HIS A 8 -4.19 0.21 4.12
N ASN A 9 -3.02 0.53 3.59
CA ASN A 9 -2.04 1.36 4.28
C ASN A 9 -1.04 1.95 3.30
N HIS A 10 -0.75 3.23 3.44
CA HIS A 10 0.23 3.95 2.61
C HIS A 10 1.59 3.99 3.29
N SER A 11 2.62 3.61 2.54
CA SER A 11 4.01 3.70 2.98
C SER A 11 4.64 5.02 2.50
N GLN A 12 5.90 5.25 2.84
CA GLN A 12 6.70 6.36 2.31
C GLN A 12 6.80 6.41 0.76
N TYR A 13 6.33 5.38 0.06
CA TYR A 13 6.31 5.29 -1.39
C TYR A 13 5.01 5.84 -2.02
N SER A 14 3.98 6.15 -1.23
CA SER A 14 2.94 7.11 -1.63
C SER A 14 3.51 8.53 -1.63
N LEU A 15 4.21 8.89 -2.70
CA LEU A 15 4.89 10.18 -2.82
C LEU A 15 3.87 11.31 -2.60
N LEU A 16 4.23 12.28 -1.76
CA LEU A 16 3.45 13.47 -1.36
C LEU A 16 2.41 13.28 -0.24
N ASP A 17 2.11 12.05 0.20
CA ASP A 17 1.11 11.79 1.26
C ASP A 17 1.61 10.78 2.31
N GLY A 18 2.27 9.72 1.87
CA GLY A 18 2.74 8.63 2.72
C GLY A 18 3.83 9.04 3.70
N ALA A 19 3.50 9.07 5.00
CA ALA A 19 4.44 9.38 6.07
C ALA A 19 5.06 8.13 6.75
N CYS A 20 4.52 6.93 6.46
CA CYS A 20 4.88 5.71 7.17
C CYS A 20 6.07 4.98 6.53
N ARG A 21 7.25 5.05 7.17
CA ARG A 21 8.42 4.27 6.73
C ARG A 21 8.20 2.76 6.89
N VAL A 22 8.61 1.99 5.88
CA VAL A 22 8.43 0.53 5.80
C VAL A 22 8.99 -0.20 7.04
N ASP A 23 10.21 0.16 7.46
CA ASP A 23 10.87 -0.44 8.63
C ASP A 23 10.08 -0.21 9.93
N ARG A 24 9.54 1.00 10.10
CA ARG A 24 8.72 1.36 11.28
C ARG A 24 7.35 0.70 11.24
N MET A 25 6.73 0.59 10.07
CA MET A 25 5.47 -0.12 9.87
C MET A 25 5.58 -1.58 10.31
N ILE A 26 6.61 -2.28 9.85
CA ILE A 26 6.87 -3.69 10.19
C ILE A 26 7.14 -3.85 11.69
N LYS A 27 7.95 -2.95 12.28
CA LYS A 27 8.24 -2.97 13.72
C LYS A 27 6.98 -2.82 14.58
N LEU A 28 6.06 -1.94 14.17
CA LEU A 28 4.78 -1.76 14.85
C LEU A 28 3.89 -3.00 14.72
N ALA A 29 3.76 -3.56 13.53
CA ALA A 29 3.00 -4.79 13.29
C ALA A 29 3.47 -5.94 14.21
N LEU A 30 4.79 -6.12 14.34
CA LEU A 30 5.38 -7.07 15.29
C LEU A 30 5.02 -6.76 16.74
N SER A 31 5.14 -5.50 17.17
CA SER A 31 4.85 -5.10 18.56
C SER A 31 3.39 -5.34 18.97
N TYR A 32 2.47 -5.25 18.01
CA TYR A 32 1.04 -5.51 18.21
C TYR A 32 0.65 -6.97 17.98
N GLY A 33 1.60 -7.86 17.68
CA GLY A 33 1.32 -9.28 17.41
C GLY A 33 0.52 -9.52 16.13
N MET A 34 0.59 -8.59 15.16
CA MET A 34 -0.09 -8.74 13.88
C MET A 34 0.69 -9.73 12.99
N PRO A 35 0.07 -10.79 12.44
CA PRO A 35 0.79 -11.80 11.66
C PRO A 35 1.16 -11.34 10.24
N ALA A 36 0.54 -10.26 9.77
CA ALA A 36 0.71 -9.71 8.43
C ALA A 36 0.52 -8.19 8.44
N VAL A 37 0.97 -7.54 7.37
CA VAL A 37 0.65 -6.13 7.07
C VAL A 37 0.66 -5.95 5.56
N ALA A 38 -0.17 -5.02 5.05
CA ALA A 38 -0.18 -4.65 3.65
C ALA A 38 0.46 -3.29 3.39
N ILE A 39 0.98 -3.12 2.16
CA ILE A 39 1.17 -1.81 1.55
C ILE A 39 0.21 -1.67 0.36
N THR A 40 -0.41 -0.52 0.21
CA THR A 40 -1.31 -0.15 -0.87
C THR A 40 -1.02 1.29 -1.29
N ASP A 41 0.17 1.54 -1.83
CA ASP A 41 0.60 2.90 -2.16
C ASP A 41 -0.21 3.49 -3.32
N HIS A 42 -0.28 4.84 -3.36
CA HIS A 42 -1.02 5.63 -4.33
C HIS A 42 -0.49 5.42 -5.74
N GLY A 43 -1.22 4.65 -6.55
CA GLY A 43 -0.97 4.49 -7.98
C GLY A 43 0.38 3.90 -8.35
N ASN A 44 1.11 3.31 -7.40
CA ASN A 44 2.45 2.80 -7.64
C ASN A 44 2.79 1.58 -6.79
N LEU A 45 3.91 0.93 -7.15
CA LEU A 45 4.47 -0.24 -6.46
C LEU A 45 5.97 -0.04 -6.14
N TYR A 46 6.44 1.20 -6.00
CA TYR A 46 7.86 1.50 -5.81
C TYR A 46 8.44 0.81 -4.57
N GLY A 47 7.64 0.71 -3.51
CA GLY A 47 8.02 0.07 -2.25
C GLY A 47 7.94 -1.46 -2.24
N ALA A 48 7.39 -2.11 -3.26
CA ALA A 48 7.01 -3.52 -3.21
C ALA A 48 8.17 -4.47 -2.83
N ILE A 49 9.32 -4.31 -3.48
CA ILE A 49 10.48 -5.18 -3.25
C ILE A 49 11.16 -4.87 -1.91
N ASP A 50 11.26 -3.59 -1.55
CA ASP A 50 11.84 -3.17 -0.27
C ASP A 50 11.01 -3.69 0.90
N PHE A 51 9.70 -3.43 0.88
CA PHE A 51 8.73 -3.93 1.84
C PHE A 51 8.76 -5.46 1.95
N TYR A 52 8.68 -6.18 0.82
CA TYR A 52 8.69 -7.64 0.82
C TYR A 52 9.94 -8.20 1.51
N ARG A 53 11.13 -7.67 1.17
CA ARG A 53 12.40 -8.14 1.75
C ARG A 53 12.48 -7.88 3.24
N GLN A 54 12.08 -6.68 3.68
CA GLN A 54 12.11 -6.31 5.09
C GLN A 54 11.10 -7.10 5.92
N ALA A 55 9.85 -7.23 5.45
CA ALA A 55 8.79 -7.96 6.15
C ALA A 55 9.15 -9.44 6.30
N LYS A 56 9.64 -10.07 5.21
CA LYS A 56 10.07 -11.47 5.22
C LYS A 56 11.23 -11.69 6.19
N LYS A 57 12.22 -10.79 6.22
CA LYS A 57 13.33 -10.85 7.19
C LYS A 57 12.84 -10.75 8.64
N ALA A 58 11.79 -9.99 8.87
CA ALA A 58 11.19 -9.77 10.18
C ALA A 58 10.18 -10.86 10.60
N GLY A 59 9.88 -11.84 9.74
CA GLY A 59 8.91 -12.91 10.03
C GLY A 59 7.44 -12.47 9.92
N ILE A 60 7.17 -11.28 9.38
CA ILE A 60 5.80 -10.81 9.09
C ILE A 60 5.43 -11.27 7.68
N LYS A 61 4.19 -11.74 7.47
CA LYS A 61 3.68 -12.03 6.12
C LYS A 61 3.45 -10.71 5.35
N PRO A 62 4.20 -10.41 4.28
CA PRO A 62 3.92 -9.23 3.46
C PRO A 62 2.68 -9.44 2.59
N ILE A 63 1.84 -8.41 2.50
CA ILE A 63 0.74 -8.33 1.53
C ILE A 63 1.05 -7.15 0.61
N VAL A 64 1.36 -7.42 -0.66
CA VAL A 64 1.65 -6.37 -1.63
C VAL A 64 0.37 -6.04 -2.37
N GLY A 65 -0.08 -4.79 -2.26
CA GLY A 65 -1.20 -4.25 -3.00
C GLY A 65 -0.86 -2.88 -3.57
N ILE A 66 -1.86 -2.27 -4.20
CA ILE A 66 -1.80 -0.94 -4.80
C ILE A 66 -3.16 -0.29 -4.61
N GLU A 67 -3.17 1.00 -4.31
CA GLU A 67 -4.37 1.79 -4.43
C GLU A 67 -4.42 2.37 -5.84
N ALA A 68 -5.18 1.72 -6.72
CA ALA A 68 -5.21 2.05 -8.13
C ALA A 68 -6.07 3.29 -8.38
N TYR A 69 -5.56 4.21 -9.20
CA TYR A 69 -6.38 5.27 -9.79
C TYR A 69 -7.22 4.68 -10.92
N ILE A 70 -8.55 4.85 -10.82
CA ILE A 70 -9.50 4.33 -11.79
C ILE A 70 -10.22 5.50 -12.46
N ILE A 71 -10.49 5.35 -13.76
CA ILE A 71 -11.35 6.25 -14.54
C ILE A 71 -12.71 5.59 -14.77
N ASN A 72 -13.74 6.40 -14.98
CA ASN A 72 -15.03 5.89 -15.45
C ASN A 72 -15.04 5.96 -16.98
N GLY A 73 -15.21 4.82 -17.65
CA GLY A 73 -15.32 4.76 -19.10
C GLY A 73 -14.05 4.33 -19.84
N ASP A 74 -13.96 4.69 -21.12
CA ASP A 74 -12.96 4.18 -22.05
C ASP A 74 -11.71 5.06 -22.06
N ILE A 75 -10.56 4.46 -21.75
CA ILE A 75 -9.25 5.12 -21.75
C ILE A 75 -8.87 5.72 -23.11
N SER A 76 -9.45 5.23 -24.20
CA SER A 76 -9.23 5.71 -25.56
C SER A 76 -10.12 6.89 -25.95
N SER A 77 -11.15 7.19 -25.15
CA SER A 77 -12.06 8.31 -25.43
C SER A 77 -11.43 9.66 -25.06
N GLU A 78 -11.74 10.68 -25.86
CA GLU A 78 -11.30 12.06 -25.59
C GLU A 78 -11.92 12.63 -24.30
N GLU A 79 -13.17 12.27 -23.99
CA GLU A 79 -13.88 12.72 -22.78
C GLU A 79 -13.24 12.19 -21.49
N SER A 80 -12.80 10.92 -21.47
CA SER A 80 -12.13 10.34 -20.30
C SER A 80 -10.78 10.99 -19.95
N LYS A 81 -10.18 11.78 -20.85
CA LYS A 81 -8.94 12.53 -20.54
C LYS A 81 -9.16 13.69 -19.58
N ASN A 82 -10.38 14.21 -19.50
CA ASN A 82 -10.75 15.33 -18.63
C ASN A 82 -11.44 14.89 -17.33
N GLU A 83 -11.68 13.59 -17.15
CA GLU A 83 -12.28 13.09 -15.92
C GLU A 83 -11.30 13.14 -14.75
N THR A 84 -11.84 13.49 -13.58
CA THR A 84 -11.08 13.44 -12.33
C THR A 84 -10.81 11.98 -11.99
N ARG A 85 -9.53 11.65 -11.78
CA ARG A 85 -9.13 10.31 -11.36
C ARG A 85 -9.39 10.15 -9.87
N HIS A 86 -10.07 9.07 -9.49
CA HIS A 86 -10.33 8.75 -8.10
C HIS A 86 -9.49 7.56 -7.66
N HIS A 87 -9.03 7.63 -6.41
CA HIS A 87 -8.44 6.54 -5.65
C HIS A 87 -9.18 6.50 -4.29
N LEU A 88 -9.36 5.30 -3.74
CA LEU A 88 -10.24 5.05 -2.59
C LEU A 88 -9.53 5.24 -1.26
#